data_AF-K9XG17-F1
#
_entry.id   AF-K9XG17-F1
#
_cell.length_a   1.000
_cell.length_b   1.000
_cell.length_c   1.000
_cell.angle_alpha   90.00
_cell.angle_beta   90.00
_cell.angle_gamma   90.00
#
_symmetry.space_group_name_H-M   'P 1'
#
loop_
_entity.id
_entity.type
_entity.pdbx_description
1 polymer ?
#
loop_
_entity_poly.entity_id
_entity_poly.type
_entity_poly.pdbx_seq_one_letter_code
_entity_poly.pdbx_strand_id
1 'polypeptide(L)'
;MQAKNFLLAGLALLIFVMVVLTTSIQNAHPITELYVFGDSLSDTGTVFRATGGMYPPNPPYFQGRYSNGRVWVEYLADRLHLSSTQLNNFAYGGATTESDRNSLVPGLLTQIQSFHKAQPKTRPDALYVIWAGANDYLQGVSSATLPVENISKAIASLADVGAKKILVANLPDLGQLPTTRTTANSARLSALTQAHNQGLRRSLKVSQQHSDVQIATLDANTLYREAIANPAAFGFTNVISPCLAGLSTCGSPDKFLFWDGIHPTTKAHHILGETAFAAIQDAGIVNSRSMLLP
;
A
#
# COMPACT_ATOMS: atom_id res chain seq x y z
N MET A 1 57.51 -5.73 34.25
CA MET A 1 57.17 -5.78 32.81
C MET A 1 55.74 -6.24 32.51
N GLN A 2 55.07 -7.03 33.37
CA GLN A 2 53.72 -7.56 33.09
C GLN A 2 52.56 -6.53 33.19
N ALA A 3 52.66 -5.51 34.04
CA ALA A 3 51.56 -4.54 34.22
C ALA A 3 51.30 -3.63 33.00
N LYS A 4 52.31 -3.37 32.16
CA LYS A 4 52.16 -2.55 30.95
C LYS A 4 51.39 -3.26 29.82
N ASN A 5 51.45 -4.60 29.77
CA ASN A 5 50.79 -5.38 28.72
C ASN A 5 49.28 -5.52 28.96
N PHE A 6 48.81 -5.50 30.22
CA PHE A 6 47.37 -5.54 30.53
C PHE A 6 46.65 -4.23 30.19
N LEU A 7 47.30 -3.08 30.36
CA LEU A 7 46.75 -1.78 29.98
C LEU A 7 46.58 -1.63 28.46
N LEU A 8 47.54 -2.12 27.68
CA LEU A 8 47.48 -2.07 26.21
C LEU A 8 46.41 -3.00 25.63
N ALA A 9 46.22 -4.20 26.21
CA ALA A 9 45.17 -5.13 25.81
C ALA A 9 43.76 -4.61 26.16
N GLY A 10 43.59 -3.95 27.32
CA GLY A 10 42.32 -3.32 27.71
C GLY A 10 41.94 -2.14 26.82
N LEU A 11 42.92 -1.32 26.40
CA LEU A 11 42.69 -0.18 25.51
C LEU A 11 42.27 -0.64 24.10
N ALA A 12 42.91 -1.69 23.57
CA ALA A 12 42.56 -2.26 22.26
C ALA A 12 41.16 -2.90 22.26
N LEU A 13 40.74 -3.54 23.36
CA LEU A 13 39.40 -4.10 23.53
C LEU A 13 38.34 -2.99 23.64
N LEU A 14 38.63 -1.89 24.34
CA LEU A 14 37.75 -0.72 24.42
C LEU A 14 37.59 0.00 23.07
N ILE A 15 38.66 0.10 22.28
CA ILE A 15 38.60 0.66 20.92
C ILE A 15 37.82 -0.28 19.99
N PHE A 16 38.02 -1.60 20.08
CA PHE A 16 37.25 -2.57 19.29
C PHE A 16 35.77 -2.57 19.68
N VAL A 17 35.44 -2.45 20.97
CA VAL A 17 34.06 -2.31 21.45
C VAL A 17 33.44 -0.96 21.02
N MET A 18 34.19 0.14 21.01
CA MET A 18 33.72 1.42 20.44
C MET A 18 33.53 1.37 18.92
N VAL A 19 34.39 0.69 18.17
CA VAL A 19 34.28 0.51 16.71
C VAL A 19 33.12 -0.45 16.35
N VAL A 20 32.79 -1.40 17.22
CA VAL A 20 31.59 -2.25 17.07
C VAL A 20 30.32 -1.54 17.55
N LEU A 21 30.41 -0.58 18.47
CA LEU A 21 29.29 0.30 18.90
C LEU A 21 29.04 1.48 17.95
N THR A 22 29.95 1.78 17.03
CA THR A 22 29.60 2.49 15.79
C THR A 22 28.95 1.52 14.79
N THR A 23 27.95 0.75 15.24
CA THR A 23 26.88 0.35 14.32
C THR A 23 26.34 1.65 13.77
N SER A 24 26.55 1.85 12.47
CA SER A 24 26.03 2.96 11.69
C SER A 24 24.65 3.32 12.22
N ILE A 25 24.53 4.47 12.90
CA ILE A 25 23.25 5.15 12.97
C ILE A 25 23.00 5.54 11.52
N GLN A 26 22.45 4.62 10.72
CA GLN A 26 21.85 4.99 9.47
C GLN A 26 20.71 5.91 9.88
N ASN A 27 20.96 7.21 9.75
CA ASN A 27 19.90 8.20 9.82
C ASN A 27 18.92 7.82 8.72
N ALA A 28 17.85 7.08 9.06
CA ALA A 28 16.77 6.87 8.12
C ALA A 28 16.28 8.27 7.75
N HIS A 29 16.56 8.68 6.52
CA HIS A 29 16.16 9.99 6.04
C HIS A 29 14.63 10.06 6.04
N PRO A 30 14.04 11.15 6.56
CA PRO A 30 12.60 11.31 6.58
C PRO A 30 12.04 11.20 5.16
N ILE A 31 10.87 10.59 5.02
CA ILE A 31 10.17 10.58 3.74
C ILE A 31 9.70 11.99 3.46
N THR A 32 10.02 12.52 2.28
CA THR A 32 9.68 13.91 1.90
C THR A 32 8.50 13.97 0.94
N GLU A 33 8.21 12.89 0.22
CA GLU A 33 7.14 12.80 -0.76
C GLU A 33 6.59 11.37 -0.86
N LEU A 34 5.31 11.27 -1.22
CA LEU A 34 4.62 10.02 -1.52
C LEU A 34 4.23 10.01 -2.99
N TYR A 35 4.59 8.95 -3.72
CA TYR A 35 4.13 8.68 -5.07
C TYR A 35 3.26 7.44 -5.07
N VAL A 36 1.96 7.59 -5.36
CA VAL A 36 0.98 6.52 -5.21
C VAL A 36 0.48 6.03 -6.57
N PHE A 37 0.57 4.73 -6.79
CA PHE A 37 0.08 4.04 -7.99
C PHE A 37 -0.88 2.93 -7.60
N GLY A 38 -1.97 2.79 -8.35
CA GLY A 38 -2.97 1.79 -8.03
C GLY A 38 -4.35 2.10 -8.57
N ASP A 39 -5.35 1.63 -7.82
CA ASP A 39 -6.75 1.66 -8.22
C ASP A 39 -7.64 2.51 -7.28
N SER A 40 -8.93 2.17 -7.20
CA SER A 40 -9.94 2.86 -6.40
C SER A 40 -9.64 2.85 -4.90
N LEU A 41 -8.88 1.88 -4.39
CA LEU A 41 -8.48 1.83 -2.98
C LEU A 41 -7.52 2.97 -2.62
N SER A 42 -6.87 3.57 -3.61
CA SER A 42 -5.88 4.64 -3.44
C SER A 42 -6.27 5.94 -4.15
N ASP A 43 -7.28 5.92 -5.02
CA ASP A 43 -7.74 7.10 -5.77
C ASP A 43 -8.30 8.20 -4.83
N THR A 44 -7.78 9.42 -4.98
CA THR A 44 -8.15 10.62 -4.21
C THR A 44 -8.96 11.63 -5.04
N GLY A 45 -9.65 11.15 -6.07
CA GLY A 45 -10.54 11.93 -6.94
C GLY A 45 -10.00 12.15 -8.36
N THR A 46 -9.04 11.36 -8.80
CA THR A 46 -8.50 11.38 -10.16
C THR A 46 -9.58 11.04 -11.19
N VAL A 47 -10.30 9.93 -11.02
CA VAL A 47 -11.45 9.58 -11.89
C VAL A 47 -12.58 10.61 -11.76
N PHE A 48 -12.82 11.11 -10.55
CA PHE A 48 -13.83 12.15 -10.30
C PHE A 48 -13.56 13.41 -11.11
N ARG A 49 -12.31 13.91 -11.12
CA ARG A 49 -11.93 15.06 -11.96
C ARG A 49 -12.01 14.73 -13.45
N ALA A 50 -11.53 13.56 -13.86
CA ALA A 50 -11.53 13.15 -15.27
C ALA A 50 -12.94 13.03 -15.87
N THR A 51 -13.93 12.70 -15.04
CA THR A 51 -15.34 12.57 -15.44
C THR A 51 -16.17 13.84 -15.21
N GLY A 52 -15.53 14.97 -14.89
CA GLY A 52 -16.25 16.23 -14.62
C GLY A 52 -17.12 16.19 -13.36
N GLY A 53 -16.77 15.35 -12.39
CA GLY A 53 -17.50 15.16 -11.13
C GLY A 53 -18.59 14.10 -11.19
N MET A 54 -18.64 13.27 -12.23
CA MET A 54 -19.69 12.27 -12.40
C MET A 54 -19.44 10.99 -11.58
N TYR A 55 -18.19 10.53 -11.46
CA TYR A 55 -17.90 9.23 -10.84
C TYR A 55 -16.63 9.24 -9.96
N PRO A 56 -16.65 8.68 -8.73
CA PRO A 56 -17.84 8.15 -8.06
C PRO A 56 -18.83 9.28 -7.68
N PRO A 57 -20.14 9.00 -7.65
CA PRO A 57 -21.15 10.01 -7.35
C PRO A 57 -21.00 10.54 -5.92
N ASN A 58 -20.99 11.86 -5.77
CA ASN A 58 -20.81 12.51 -4.47
C ASN A 58 -22.02 13.42 -4.19
N PRO A 59 -22.87 13.12 -3.17
CA PRO A 59 -22.93 11.89 -2.37
C PRO A 59 -23.40 10.66 -3.18
N PRO A 60 -23.23 9.41 -2.67
CA PRO A 60 -22.86 9.03 -1.30
C PRO A 60 -21.34 8.87 -1.08
N TYR A 61 -20.52 8.93 -2.11
CA TYR A 61 -19.06 8.84 -1.96
C TYR A 61 -18.43 10.17 -1.56
N PHE A 62 -17.29 10.11 -0.86
CA PHE A 62 -16.65 11.31 -0.32
C PHE A 62 -15.69 11.95 -1.34
N GLN A 63 -16.10 13.08 -1.94
CA GLN A 63 -15.20 13.96 -2.71
C GLN A 63 -14.30 13.20 -3.71
N GLY A 64 -14.89 12.26 -4.45
CA GLY A 64 -14.19 11.46 -5.46
C GLY A 64 -13.42 10.24 -4.96
N ARG A 65 -13.43 9.94 -3.65
CA ARG A 65 -12.88 8.69 -3.09
C ARG A 65 -13.92 7.58 -3.22
N TYR A 66 -13.46 6.35 -3.44
CA TYR A 66 -14.33 5.16 -3.42
C TYR A 66 -14.62 4.70 -1.99
N SER A 67 -14.96 5.63 -1.11
CA SER A 67 -15.29 5.39 0.29
C SER A 67 -16.19 6.53 0.81
N ASN A 68 -16.59 6.44 2.06
CA ASN A 68 -17.32 7.50 2.78
C ASN A 68 -16.42 8.54 3.45
N GLY A 69 -15.13 8.55 3.12
CA GLY A 69 -14.14 9.47 3.66
C GLY A 69 -12.80 9.34 2.94
N ARG A 70 -11.73 9.75 3.63
CA ARG A 70 -10.35 9.63 3.13
C ARG A 70 -9.94 8.17 2.93
N VAL A 71 -9.03 7.94 1.98
CA VAL A 71 -8.44 6.63 1.71
C VAL A 71 -7.09 6.45 2.43
N TRP A 72 -6.61 5.21 2.52
CA TRP A 72 -5.50 4.81 3.39
C TRP A 72 -4.19 5.58 3.13
N VAL A 73 -3.88 5.92 1.88
CA VAL A 73 -2.68 6.70 1.54
C VAL A 73 -2.70 8.12 2.09
N GLU A 74 -3.89 8.68 2.32
CA GLU A 74 -4.02 10.01 2.93
C GLU A 74 -3.69 9.93 4.43
N TYR A 75 -4.09 8.85 5.11
CA TYR A 75 -3.72 8.61 6.51
C TYR A 75 -2.23 8.26 6.66
N LEU A 76 -1.66 7.50 5.72
CA LEU A 76 -0.22 7.25 5.67
C LEU A 76 0.56 8.55 5.50
N ALA A 77 0.10 9.45 4.63
CA ALA A 77 0.73 10.77 4.45
C ALA A 77 0.71 11.59 5.74
N ASP A 78 -0.39 11.60 6.51
CA ASP A 78 -0.46 12.27 7.80
C ASP A 78 0.56 11.71 8.80
N ARG A 79 0.70 10.38 8.86
CA ARG A 79 1.69 9.70 9.72
C ARG A 79 3.13 9.98 9.33
N LEU A 80 3.36 10.31 8.07
CA LEU A 80 4.65 10.76 7.54
C LEU A 80 4.84 12.29 7.63
N HIS A 81 3.86 13.02 8.20
CA HIS A 81 3.84 14.48 8.27
C HIS A 81 3.97 15.17 6.90
N LEU A 82 3.37 14.56 5.88
CA LEU A 82 3.35 15.09 4.51
C LEU A 82 2.10 15.94 4.29
N SER A 83 2.29 17.09 3.66
CA SER A 83 1.19 17.92 3.16
C SER A 83 0.56 17.33 1.90
N SER A 84 -0.62 17.84 1.50
CA SER A 84 -1.29 17.42 0.27
C SER A 84 -0.45 17.66 -1.00
N THR A 85 0.45 18.66 -1.01
CA THR A 85 1.35 18.92 -2.14
C THR A 85 2.50 17.91 -2.23
N GLN A 86 2.76 17.16 -1.16
CA GLN A 86 3.76 16.09 -1.11
C GLN A 86 3.15 14.71 -1.39
N LEU A 87 1.82 14.63 -1.53
CA LEU A 87 1.08 13.42 -1.91
C LEU A 87 0.78 13.43 -3.41
N ASN A 88 1.69 12.86 -4.20
CA ASN A 88 1.58 12.76 -5.65
C ASN A 88 0.85 11.46 -6.03
N ASN A 89 -0.45 11.56 -6.27
CA ASN A 89 -1.30 10.39 -6.51
C ASN A 89 -1.64 10.18 -7.99
N PHE A 90 -1.21 9.05 -8.54
CA PHE A 90 -1.41 8.60 -9.91
C PHE A 90 -2.45 7.48 -10.01
N ALA A 91 -3.06 7.05 -8.90
CA ALA A 91 -4.06 5.99 -8.89
C ALA A 91 -5.35 6.42 -9.58
N TYR A 92 -6.00 5.45 -10.26
CA TYR A 92 -7.28 5.63 -10.94
C TYR A 92 -8.25 4.53 -10.53
N GLY A 93 -9.44 4.91 -10.07
CA GLY A 93 -10.55 3.98 -9.85
C GLY A 93 -10.80 3.04 -11.04
N GLY A 94 -10.75 1.73 -10.79
CA GLY A 94 -10.94 0.70 -11.81
C GLY A 94 -9.68 0.24 -12.55
N ALA A 95 -8.50 0.81 -12.25
CA ALA A 95 -7.25 0.44 -12.90
C ALA A 95 -6.89 -1.05 -12.70
N THR A 96 -6.58 -1.74 -13.79
CA THR A 96 -5.93 -3.06 -13.79
C THR A 96 -4.41 -2.91 -13.74
N THR A 97 -3.67 -4.02 -13.70
CA THR A 97 -2.19 -3.97 -13.73
C THR A 97 -1.60 -3.69 -15.11
N GLU A 98 -2.36 -3.90 -16.18
CA GLU A 98 -1.86 -3.84 -17.56
C GLU A 98 -1.69 -2.41 -18.10
N SER A 99 -1.05 -2.28 -19.26
CA SER A 99 -1.03 -1.04 -20.03
C SER A 99 -2.27 -0.96 -20.92
N ASP A 100 -3.40 -0.52 -20.39
CA ASP A 100 -4.54 -0.21 -21.27
C ASP A 100 -4.34 1.18 -21.89
N ARG A 101 -3.76 1.21 -23.10
CA ARG A 101 -3.44 2.45 -23.82
C ARG A 101 -4.67 3.16 -24.39
N ASN A 102 -5.84 2.51 -24.37
CA ASN A 102 -7.07 3.01 -25.00
C ASN A 102 -8.24 3.19 -24.02
N SER A 103 -8.02 3.02 -22.72
CA SER A 103 -9.04 3.25 -21.69
C SER A 103 -8.91 4.63 -21.06
N LEU A 104 -10.05 5.23 -20.72
CA LEU A 104 -10.14 6.44 -19.88
C LEU A 104 -9.52 6.23 -18.48
N VAL A 105 -9.35 4.96 -18.09
CA VAL A 105 -8.77 4.53 -16.82
C VAL A 105 -7.42 3.84 -17.12
N PRO A 106 -6.28 4.54 -16.98
CA PRO A 106 -4.97 3.95 -17.20
C PRO A 106 -4.66 2.90 -16.13
N GLY A 107 -4.26 1.71 -16.58
CA GLY A 107 -3.74 0.67 -15.68
C GLY A 107 -2.36 1.01 -15.11
N LEU A 108 -1.89 0.20 -14.15
CA LEU A 108 -0.68 0.46 -13.34
C LEU A 108 0.54 0.81 -14.18
N LEU A 109 0.83 0.02 -15.22
CA LEU A 109 2.01 0.26 -16.05
C LEU A 109 1.93 1.58 -16.83
N THR A 110 0.73 2.04 -17.21
CA THR A 110 0.53 3.35 -17.83
C THR A 110 0.68 4.48 -16.81
N GLN A 111 0.23 4.29 -15.57
CA GLN A 111 0.45 5.27 -14.48
C GLN A 111 1.95 5.49 -14.22
N ILE A 112 2.74 4.42 -14.20
CA ILE A 112 4.20 4.49 -14.07
C ILE A 112 4.84 5.21 -15.27
N GLN A 113 4.39 4.94 -16.50
CA GLN A 113 4.85 5.66 -17.69
C GLN A 113 4.55 7.16 -17.62
N SER A 114 3.36 7.55 -17.15
CA SER A 114 3.00 8.95 -16.93
C SER A 114 3.85 9.60 -15.85
N PHE A 115 4.17 8.89 -14.77
CA PHE A 115 5.10 9.36 -13.75
C PHE A 115 6.48 9.65 -14.34
N HIS A 116 7.07 8.74 -15.13
CA HIS A 116 8.37 8.96 -15.77
C HIS A 116 8.40 10.19 -16.66
N LYS A 117 7.30 10.48 -17.35
CA LYS A 117 7.17 11.69 -18.18
C LYS A 117 7.12 12.96 -17.34
N ALA A 118 6.43 12.91 -16.19
CA ALA A 118 6.30 14.05 -15.30
C ALA A 118 7.54 14.27 -14.41
N GLN A 119 8.27 13.20 -14.10
CA GLN A 119 9.40 13.17 -13.17
C GLN A 119 10.55 12.35 -13.78
N PRO A 120 11.42 12.95 -14.61
CA PRO A 120 12.48 12.23 -15.32
C PRO A 120 13.60 11.69 -14.41
N LYS A 121 13.62 12.07 -13.12
CA LYS A 121 14.47 11.48 -12.07
C LYS A 121 13.63 11.30 -10.80
N THR A 122 13.73 10.13 -10.17
CA THR A 122 13.11 9.91 -8.85
C THR A 122 13.87 10.62 -7.74
N ARG A 123 13.21 10.72 -6.59
CA ARG A 123 13.81 11.21 -5.35
C ARG A 123 14.12 10.04 -4.41
N PRO A 124 15.36 9.84 -3.97
CA PRO A 124 15.73 8.71 -3.11
C PRO A 124 15.08 8.74 -1.72
N ASP A 125 14.60 9.90 -1.30
CA ASP A 125 13.87 10.19 -0.06
C ASP A 125 12.34 10.11 -0.22
N ALA A 126 11.82 9.84 -1.42
CA ALA A 126 10.40 9.58 -1.63
C ALA A 126 10.04 8.12 -1.34
N LEU A 127 8.79 7.90 -0.92
CA LEU A 127 8.19 6.57 -0.83
C LEU A 127 7.28 6.34 -2.04
N TYR A 128 7.52 5.24 -2.75
CA TYR A 128 6.72 4.82 -3.90
C TYR A 128 5.76 3.71 -3.49
N VAL A 129 4.47 3.91 -3.69
CA VAL A 129 3.41 3.02 -3.22
C VAL A 129 2.74 2.33 -4.40
N ILE A 130 2.61 1.01 -4.35
CA ILE A 130 1.91 0.21 -5.36
C ILE A 130 0.83 -0.65 -4.69
N TRP A 131 -0.42 -0.47 -5.09
CA TRP A 131 -1.49 -1.41 -4.78
C TRP A 131 -2.43 -1.57 -5.97
N ALA A 132 -2.36 -2.72 -6.65
CA ALA A 132 -3.15 -3.02 -7.84
C ALA A 132 -3.37 -4.54 -7.97
N GLY A 133 -4.27 -4.95 -8.87
CA GLY A 133 -4.51 -6.35 -9.21
C GLY A 133 -5.94 -6.83 -8.92
N ALA A 134 -6.67 -6.15 -8.04
CA ALA A 134 -8.05 -6.55 -7.72
C ALA A 134 -8.96 -6.47 -8.96
N ASN A 135 -8.85 -5.38 -9.71
CA ASN A 135 -9.66 -5.15 -10.92
C ASN A 135 -9.39 -6.19 -12.01
N ASP A 136 -8.16 -6.68 -12.17
CA ASP A 136 -7.83 -7.73 -13.14
C ASP A 136 -8.73 -8.95 -12.92
N TYR A 137 -8.83 -9.43 -11.67
CA TYR A 137 -9.63 -10.61 -11.33
C TYR A 137 -11.14 -10.33 -11.34
N LEU A 138 -11.55 -9.16 -10.85
CA LEU A 138 -12.96 -8.75 -10.88
C LEU A 138 -13.49 -8.55 -12.31
N GLN A 139 -12.61 -8.23 -13.27
CA GLN A 139 -12.91 -8.11 -14.69
C GLN A 139 -12.67 -9.40 -15.49
N GLY A 140 -12.34 -10.51 -14.81
CA GLY A 140 -12.37 -11.86 -15.39
C GLY A 140 -11.02 -12.50 -15.70
N VAL A 141 -9.89 -11.86 -15.38
CA VAL A 141 -8.57 -12.50 -15.50
C VAL A 141 -8.55 -13.78 -14.67
N SER A 142 -8.17 -14.89 -15.30
CA SER A 142 -8.25 -16.24 -14.74
C SER A 142 -6.92 -16.78 -14.21
N SER A 143 -5.85 -15.98 -14.29
CA SER A 143 -4.51 -16.38 -13.85
C SER A 143 -3.83 -15.25 -13.10
N ALA A 144 -3.11 -15.61 -12.04
CA ALA A 144 -2.34 -14.65 -11.25
C ALA A 144 -1.01 -14.22 -11.88
N THR A 145 -0.53 -14.96 -12.88
CA THR A 145 0.79 -14.77 -13.49
C THR A 145 0.96 -13.35 -14.04
N LEU A 146 0.07 -12.93 -14.94
CA LEU A 146 0.22 -11.65 -15.64
C LEU A 146 0.08 -10.44 -14.72
N PRO A 147 -0.91 -10.37 -13.79
CA PRO A 147 -0.95 -9.28 -12.82
C PRO A 147 0.28 -9.17 -11.93
N VAL A 148 0.83 -10.31 -11.45
CA VAL A 148 2.05 -10.32 -10.64
C VAL A 148 3.28 -9.91 -11.46
N GLU A 149 3.39 -10.36 -12.71
CA GLU A 149 4.46 -9.93 -13.62
C GLU A 149 4.41 -8.42 -13.89
N ASN A 150 3.23 -7.85 -14.07
CA ASN A 150 3.06 -6.42 -14.29
C ASN A 150 3.44 -5.59 -13.07
N ILE A 151 3.08 -6.03 -11.86
CA ILE A 151 3.55 -5.40 -10.61
C ILE A 151 5.08 -5.48 -10.52
N SER A 152 5.66 -6.63 -10.87
CA SER A 152 7.12 -6.81 -10.88
C SER A 152 7.81 -5.87 -11.87
N LYS A 153 7.23 -5.67 -13.06
CA LYS A 153 7.70 -4.69 -14.07
C LYS A 153 7.57 -3.25 -13.57
N ALA A 154 6.48 -2.92 -12.88
CA ALA A 154 6.29 -1.59 -12.27
C ALA A 154 7.39 -1.29 -11.23
N ILE A 155 7.69 -2.26 -10.36
CA ILE A 155 8.77 -2.16 -9.37
C ILE A 155 10.13 -1.96 -10.05
N ALA A 156 10.46 -2.80 -11.04
CA ALA A 156 11.71 -2.67 -11.80
C ALA A 156 11.82 -1.30 -12.48
N SER A 157 10.74 -0.84 -13.11
CA SER A 157 10.72 0.45 -13.81
C SER A 157 10.93 1.64 -12.87
N LEU A 158 10.42 1.59 -11.63
CA LEU A 158 10.72 2.60 -10.61
C LEU A 158 12.16 2.52 -10.14
N ALA A 159 12.69 1.30 -9.95
CA ALA A 159 14.08 1.09 -9.55
C ALA A 159 15.07 1.63 -10.60
N ASP A 160 14.79 1.42 -11.89
CA ASP A 160 15.64 1.85 -13.01
C ASP A 160 15.88 3.37 -13.07
N VAL A 161 14.93 4.16 -12.56
CA VAL A 161 15.03 5.62 -12.52
C VAL A 161 15.49 6.16 -11.16
N GLY A 162 15.79 5.27 -10.22
CA GLY A 162 16.44 5.58 -8.95
C GLY A 162 15.56 5.47 -7.68
N ALA A 163 14.35 4.91 -7.77
CA ALA A 163 13.52 4.70 -6.57
C ALA A 163 14.25 3.78 -5.59
N LYS A 164 14.29 4.15 -4.31
CA LYS A 164 14.98 3.38 -3.25
C LYS A 164 14.05 2.75 -2.23
N LYS A 165 12.85 3.29 -2.06
CA LYS A 165 11.90 2.89 -1.01
C LYS A 165 10.55 2.62 -1.65
N ILE A 166 10.10 1.37 -1.63
CA ILE A 166 8.83 0.97 -2.22
C ILE A 166 7.97 0.27 -1.17
N LEU A 167 6.70 0.68 -1.05
CA LEU A 167 5.67 -0.03 -0.30
C LEU A 167 4.74 -0.71 -1.30
N VAL A 168 4.60 -2.03 -1.18
CA VAL A 168 3.71 -2.83 -2.02
C VAL A 168 2.65 -3.49 -1.17
N ALA A 169 1.38 -3.39 -1.52
CA ALA A 169 0.30 -4.06 -0.82
C ALA A 169 -0.14 -5.33 -1.56
N ASN A 170 -0.48 -6.37 -0.80
CA ASN A 170 -1.12 -7.57 -1.34
C ASN A 170 -2.64 -7.42 -1.36
N LEU A 171 -3.36 -8.40 -1.90
CA LEU A 171 -4.82 -8.29 -2.06
C LEU A 171 -5.59 -8.91 -0.87
N PRO A 172 -6.65 -8.26 -0.37
CA PRO A 172 -7.61 -8.92 0.50
C PRO A 172 -8.30 -10.05 -0.26
N ASP A 173 -8.89 -11.01 0.45
CA ASP A 173 -9.62 -12.12 -0.18
C ASP A 173 -10.80 -11.60 -1.01
N LEU A 174 -10.62 -11.57 -2.33
CA LEU A 174 -11.61 -11.05 -3.27
C LEU A 174 -12.87 -11.92 -3.32
N GLY A 175 -12.81 -13.18 -2.90
CA GLY A 175 -13.97 -14.05 -2.75
C GLY A 175 -14.79 -13.75 -1.49
N GLN A 176 -14.26 -12.93 -0.57
CA GLN A 176 -14.90 -12.50 0.67
C GLN A 176 -15.33 -11.02 0.64
N LEU A 177 -15.41 -10.40 -0.52
CA LEU A 177 -16.03 -9.07 -0.65
C LEU A 177 -17.56 -9.20 -0.59
N PRO A 178 -18.29 -8.18 -0.11
CA PRO A 178 -19.75 -8.27 -0.03
C PRO A 178 -20.42 -8.61 -1.37
N THR A 179 -19.90 -8.11 -2.50
CA THR A 179 -20.46 -8.38 -3.84
C THR A 179 -20.13 -9.77 -4.39
N THR A 180 -19.14 -10.48 -3.83
CA THR A 180 -18.64 -11.74 -4.40
C THR A 180 -18.90 -12.95 -3.50
N ARG A 181 -19.00 -12.75 -2.17
CA ARG A 181 -19.07 -13.83 -1.17
C ARG A 181 -20.21 -14.81 -1.32
N THR A 182 -21.34 -14.38 -1.88
CA THR A 182 -22.53 -15.22 -2.10
C THR A 182 -22.64 -15.71 -3.55
N THR A 183 -21.67 -15.38 -4.40
CA THR A 183 -21.68 -15.76 -5.82
C THR A 183 -20.97 -17.09 -6.05
N ALA A 184 -21.30 -17.77 -7.17
CA ALA A 184 -20.59 -18.98 -7.60
C ALA A 184 -19.08 -18.75 -7.86
N ASN A 185 -18.66 -17.49 -8.06
CA ASN A 185 -17.27 -17.12 -8.31
C ASN A 185 -16.44 -16.92 -7.03
N SER A 186 -17.03 -16.94 -5.84
CA SER A 186 -16.33 -16.68 -4.56
C SER A 186 -15.08 -17.55 -4.40
N ALA A 187 -15.22 -18.87 -4.49
CA ALA A 187 -14.09 -19.80 -4.31
C ALA A 187 -12.96 -19.59 -5.34
N ARG A 188 -13.32 -19.29 -6.60
CA ARG A 188 -12.35 -18.98 -7.67
C ARG A 188 -11.58 -17.70 -7.35
N LEU A 189 -12.27 -16.66 -6.89
CA LEU A 189 -11.64 -15.38 -6.53
C LEU A 189 -10.73 -15.50 -5.31
N SER A 190 -11.11 -16.30 -4.31
CA SER A 190 -10.23 -16.63 -3.18
C SER A 190 -8.98 -17.37 -3.64
N ALA A 191 -9.11 -18.36 -4.52
CA ALA A 191 -7.97 -19.09 -5.08
C ALA A 191 -7.04 -18.18 -5.90
N LEU A 192 -7.60 -17.29 -6.73
CA LEU A 192 -6.83 -16.30 -7.49
C LEU A 192 -6.10 -15.31 -6.59
N THR A 193 -6.77 -14.83 -5.54
CA THR A 193 -6.15 -13.97 -4.53
C THR A 193 -4.98 -14.66 -3.85
N GLN A 194 -5.16 -15.92 -3.45
CA GLN A 194 -4.09 -16.70 -2.83
C GLN A 194 -2.90 -16.89 -3.79
N ALA A 195 -3.17 -17.24 -5.04
CA ALA A 195 -2.14 -17.39 -6.07
C ALA A 195 -1.40 -16.07 -6.33
N HIS A 196 -2.12 -14.94 -6.40
CA HIS A 196 -1.57 -13.60 -6.53
C HIS A 196 -0.63 -13.29 -5.36
N ASN A 197 -1.11 -13.39 -4.12
CA ASN A 197 -0.35 -13.03 -2.94
C ASN A 197 0.91 -13.91 -2.77
N GLN A 198 0.82 -15.21 -3.12
CA GLN A 198 1.98 -16.10 -3.14
C GLN A 198 2.97 -15.79 -4.28
N GLY A 199 2.47 -15.44 -5.46
CA GLY A 199 3.28 -14.98 -6.59
C GLY A 199 4.01 -13.69 -6.26
N LEU A 200 3.28 -12.67 -5.81
CA LEU A 200 3.79 -11.37 -5.43
C LEU A 200 4.90 -11.50 -4.37
N ARG A 201 4.65 -12.25 -3.28
CA ARG A 201 5.68 -12.49 -2.25
C ARG A 201 6.97 -13.07 -2.82
N ARG A 202 6.88 -14.01 -3.78
CA ARG A 202 8.06 -14.57 -4.45
C ARG A 202 8.78 -13.51 -5.29
N SER A 203 8.04 -12.74 -6.10
CA SER A 203 8.60 -11.67 -6.92
C SER A 203 9.29 -10.59 -6.09
N LEU A 204 8.69 -10.12 -4.99
CA LEU A 204 9.29 -9.10 -4.13
C LEU A 204 10.62 -9.58 -3.54
N LYS A 205 10.70 -10.85 -3.15
CA LYS A 205 11.94 -11.45 -2.63
C LYS A 205 13.04 -11.47 -3.69
N VAL A 206 12.70 -11.75 -4.94
CA VAL A 206 13.63 -11.68 -6.09
C VAL A 206 14.05 -10.23 -6.33
N SER A 207 13.12 -9.27 -6.36
CA SER A 207 13.45 -7.85 -6.55
C SER A 207 14.42 -7.31 -5.49
N GLN A 208 14.25 -7.70 -4.21
CA GLN A 208 15.16 -7.32 -3.13
C GLN A 208 16.56 -7.94 -3.27
N GLN A 209 16.70 -9.10 -3.92
CA GLN A 209 18.01 -9.75 -4.14
C GLN A 209 18.81 -9.12 -5.29
N HIS A 210 18.14 -8.44 -6.21
CA HIS A 210 18.74 -7.92 -7.44
C HIS A 210 18.77 -6.39 -7.52
N SER A 211 18.41 -5.69 -6.44
CA SER A 211 18.40 -4.23 -6.42
C SER A 211 18.67 -3.69 -5.01
N ASP A 212 19.18 -2.46 -4.92
CA ASP A 212 19.31 -1.73 -3.66
C ASP A 212 17.97 -1.16 -3.14
N VAL A 213 16.84 -1.66 -3.64
CA VAL A 213 15.52 -1.16 -3.27
C VAL A 213 15.06 -1.81 -1.97
N GLN A 214 14.77 -0.96 -0.99
CA GLN A 214 14.10 -1.37 0.24
C GLN A 214 12.60 -1.50 -0.03
N ILE A 215 12.08 -2.72 0.06
CA ILE A 215 10.67 -3.02 -0.18
C ILE A 215 9.98 -3.36 1.15
N ALA A 216 8.97 -2.59 1.53
CA ALA A 216 8.01 -2.91 2.57
C ALA A 216 6.76 -3.56 1.97
N THR A 217 6.06 -4.38 2.76
CA THR A 217 4.81 -5.02 2.32
C THR A 217 3.66 -4.74 3.28
N LEU A 218 2.56 -4.21 2.75
CA LEU A 218 1.28 -4.15 3.47
C LEU A 218 0.52 -5.46 3.23
N ASP A 219 0.40 -6.29 4.27
CA ASP A 219 -0.38 -7.54 4.23
C ASP A 219 -1.87 -7.26 4.49
N ALA A 220 -2.54 -6.67 3.49
CA ALA A 220 -3.98 -6.43 3.53
C ALA A 220 -4.78 -7.75 3.64
N ASN A 221 -4.28 -8.87 3.10
CA ASN A 221 -4.94 -10.16 3.20
C ASN A 221 -5.13 -10.62 4.65
N THR A 222 -4.04 -10.61 5.42
CA THR A 222 -4.08 -10.98 6.83
C THR A 222 -4.91 -9.98 7.62
N LEU A 223 -4.73 -8.68 7.39
CA LEU A 223 -5.49 -7.63 8.07
C LEU A 223 -7.01 -7.79 7.90
N TYR A 224 -7.49 -8.02 6.67
CA TYR A 224 -8.91 -8.23 6.43
C TYR A 224 -9.42 -9.53 7.05
N ARG A 225 -8.64 -10.62 6.98
CA ARG A 225 -9.02 -11.91 7.58
C ARG A 225 -9.18 -11.77 9.10
N GLU A 226 -8.28 -11.05 9.76
CA GLU A 226 -8.35 -10.79 11.20
C GLU A 226 -9.52 -9.87 11.55
N ALA A 227 -9.77 -8.81 10.78
CA ALA A 227 -10.92 -7.94 10.99
C ALA A 227 -12.25 -8.68 10.83
N ILE A 228 -12.33 -9.62 9.89
CA ILE A 228 -13.53 -10.46 9.70
C ILE A 228 -13.68 -11.47 10.85
N ALA A 229 -12.59 -12.09 11.29
CA ALA A 229 -12.62 -13.11 12.35
C ALA A 229 -12.84 -12.51 13.75
N ASN A 230 -12.35 -11.30 14.02
CA ASN A 230 -12.45 -10.63 15.31
C ASN A 230 -12.85 -9.15 15.14
N PRO A 231 -14.07 -8.86 14.67
CA PRO A 231 -14.49 -7.51 14.29
C PRO A 231 -14.42 -6.49 15.44
N ALA A 232 -14.71 -6.93 16.67
CA ALA A 232 -14.68 -6.07 17.85
C ALA A 232 -13.27 -5.51 18.13
N ALA A 233 -12.20 -6.27 17.87
CA ALA A 233 -10.82 -5.80 18.05
C ALA A 233 -10.45 -4.64 17.09
N PHE A 234 -11.17 -4.52 15.97
CA PHE A 234 -11.00 -3.45 14.99
C PHE A 234 -12.07 -2.36 15.15
N GLY A 235 -12.97 -2.50 16.11
CA GLY A 235 -14.08 -1.58 16.36
C GLY A 235 -15.26 -1.72 15.40
N PHE A 236 -15.35 -2.83 14.66
CA PHE A 236 -16.44 -3.12 13.74
C PHE A 236 -17.52 -3.97 14.41
N THR A 237 -18.77 -3.76 13.97
CA THR A 237 -19.90 -4.64 14.27
C THR A 237 -20.45 -5.32 13.01
N ASN A 238 -20.12 -4.80 11.81
CA ASN A 238 -20.48 -5.43 10.55
C ASN A 238 -19.27 -5.54 9.61
N VAL A 239 -18.94 -6.76 9.23
CA VAL A 239 -17.82 -7.10 8.35
C VAL A 239 -18.25 -7.92 7.13
N ILE A 240 -19.56 -8.02 6.90
CA ILE A 240 -20.15 -8.90 5.87
C ILE A 240 -20.88 -8.09 4.81
N SER A 241 -21.73 -7.17 5.23
CA SER A 241 -22.61 -6.37 4.36
C SER A 241 -22.05 -4.95 4.18
N PRO A 242 -22.30 -4.32 3.02
CA PRO A 242 -21.91 -2.93 2.81
C PRO A 242 -22.79 -1.98 3.64
N CYS A 243 -22.23 -0.85 4.05
CA CYS A 243 -23.01 0.24 4.64
C CYS A 243 -23.87 0.97 3.59
N LEU A 244 -23.36 1.11 2.37
CA LEU A 244 -24.07 1.61 1.19
C LEU A 244 -24.72 0.43 0.46
N ALA A 245 -26.02 0.26 0.64
CA ALA A 245 -26.82 -0.75 -0.02
C ALA A 245 -27.79 -0.08 -1.02
N GLY A 246 -27.47 -0.17 -2.31
CA GLY A 246 -28.16 0.58 -3.35
C GLY A 246 -27.94 2.08 -3.16
N LEU A 247 -29.01 2.84 -2.92
CA LEU A 247 -28.95 4.28 -2.63
C LEU A 247 -29.05 4.61 -1.14
N SER A 248 -29.21 3.61 -0.27
CA SER A 248 -29.37 3.81 1.18
C SER A 248 -28.05 3.63 1.91
N THR A 249 -27.75 4.54 2.84
CA THR A 249 -26.57 4.48 3.71
C THR A 249 -26.97 4.03 5.11
N CYS A 250 -26.13 3.23 5.76
CA CYS A 250 -26.31 2.81 7.13
C CYS A 250 -26.10 3.97 8.12
N GLY A 251 -26.66 3.86 9.34
CA GLY A 251 -26.60 4.94 10.34
C GLY A 251 -25.23 5.11 11.05
N SER A 252 -24.37 4.09 11.05
CA SER A 252 -23.08 4.10 11.75
C SER A 252 -21.97 3.52 10.88
N PRO A 253 -21.54 4.23 9.84
CA PRO A 253 -20.55 3.72 8.89
C PRO A 253 -19.18 3.43 9.52
N ASP A 254 -18.85 4.04 10.66
CA ASP A 254 -17.63 3.75 11.43
C ASP A 254 -17.63 2.35 12.08
N LYS A 255 -18.77 1.68 12.12
CA LYS A 255 -18.91 0.29 12.62
C LYS A 255 -18.89 -0.75 11.51
N PHE A 256 -18.73 -0.33 10.25
CA PHE A 256 -18.71 -1.21 9.09
C PHE A 256 -17.30 -1.30 8.51
N LEU A 257 -16.88 -2.52 8.14
CA LEU A 257 -15.65 -2.72 7.37
C LEU A 257 -15.82 -2.22 5.93
N PHE A 258 -16.97 -2.52 5.32
CA PHE A 258 -17.25 -2.24 3.91
C PHE A 258 -18.17 -1.03 3.74
N TRP A 259 -17.73 -0.09 2.91
CA TRP A 259 -18.58 1.01 2.47
C TRP A 259 -19.58 0.51 1.44
N ASP A 260 -19.11 -0.04 0.32
CA ASP A 260 -19.94 -0.62 -0.72
C ASP A 260 -19.61 -2.11 -0.95
N GLY A 261 -20.08 -2.68 -2.06
CA GLY A 261 -19.87 -4.09 -2.39
C GLY A 261 -18.41 -4.55 -2.51
N ILE A 262 -17.47 -3.61 -2.61
CA ILE A 262 -16.05 -3.85 -2.90
C ILE A 262 -15.15 -3.07 -1.94
N HIS A 263 -15.45 -1.79 -1.71
CA HIS A 263 -14.56 -0.84 -1.07
C HIS A 263 -14.77 -0.75 0.45
N PRO A 264 -13.70 -0.56 1.23
CA PRO A 264 -13.79 -0.38 2.67
C PRO A 264 -14.31 1.01 3.07
N THR A 265 -14.78 1.13 4.31
CA THR A 265 -15.09 2.44 4.91
C THR A 265 -13.82 3.22 5.23
N THR A 266 -13.97 4.53 5.44
CA THR A 266 -12.84 5.38 5.86
C THR A 266 -12.23 4.94 7.19
N LYS A 267 -13.03 4.32 8.08
CA LYS A 267 -12.53 3.69 9.32
C LYS A 267 -11.56 2.54 9.02
N ALA A 268 -11.91 1.69 8.07
CA ALA A 268 -11.03 0.61 7.62
C ALA A 268 -9.81 1.15 6.85
N HIS A 269 -9.96 2.21 6.06
CA HIS A 269 -8.82 2.90 5.44
C HIS A 269 -7.86 3.52 6.46
N HIS A 270 -8.36 4.07 7.56
CA HIS A 270 -7.51 4.55 8.65
C HIS A 270 -6.66 3.41 9.21
N ILE A 271 -7.26 2.25 9.51
CA ILE A 271 -6.52 1.05 9.97
C ILE A 271 -5.50 0.59 8.93
N LEU A 272 -5.84 0.60 7.65
CA LEU A 272 -4.88 0.30 6.57
C LEU A 272 -3.70 1.28 6.54
N GLY A 273 -3.95 2.59 6.73
CA GLY A 273 -2.91 3.62 6.79
C GLY A 273 -1.96 3.42 7.97
N GLU A 274 -2.52 3.10 9.14
CA GLU A 274 -1.74 2.78 10.35
C GLU A 274 -0.88 1.52 10.16
N THR A 275 -1.46 0.46 9.60
CA THR A 275 -0.73 -0.79 9.30
C THR A 275 0.34 -0.58 8.24
N ALA A 276 0.09 0.27 7.24
CA ALA A 276 1.08 0.63 6.23
C ALA A 276 2.26 1.38 6.85
N PHE A 277 1.99 2.30 7.78
CA PHE A 277 3.03 3.02 8.50
C PHE A 277 3.88 2.08 9.36
N ALA A 278 3.25 1.13 10.07
CA ALA A 278 3.97 0.09 10.81
C ALA A 278 4.84 -0.77 9.87
N ALA A 279 4.31 -1.17 8.71
CA ALA A 279 5.05 -1.99 7.74
C ALA A 279 6.33 -1.30 7.22
N ILE A 280 6.30 0.02 6.99
CA ILE A 280 7.51 0.76 6.58
C ILE A 280 8.48 1.00 7.76
N GLN A 281 8.00 1.04 9.01
CA GLN A 281 8.87 1.04 10.19
C GLN A 281 9.59 -0.30 10.35
N ASP A 282 8.86 -1.41 10.25
CA ASP A 282 9.40 -2.76 10.38
C ASP A 282 10.40 -3.09 9.26
N ALA A 283 10.17 -2.55 8.07
CA ALA A 283 11.11 -2.65 6.96
C ALA A 283 12.36 -1.77 7.13
N GLY A 284 12.40 -0.88 8.14
CA GLY A 284 13.49 0.07 8.38
C GLY A 284 13.53 1.24 7.38
N ILE A 285 12.43 1.53 6.67
CA ILE A 285 12.34 2.65 5.72
C ILE A 285 12.25 4.00 6.47
N VAL A 286 11.62 3.98 7.64
CA VAL A 286 11.52 5.10 8.58
C VAL A 286 11.92 4.64 9.98
N ASN A 287 12.48 5.54 10.78
CA ASN A 287 12.90 5.21 12.14
C ASN A 287 11.70 4.85 13.04
N SER A 288 11.80 3.75 13.78
CA SER A 288 10.80 3.33 14.78
C SER A 288 10.66 4.31 15.97
N ARG A 289 11.58 5.29 16.10
CA ARG A 289 11.63 6.27 17.21
C ARG A 289 10.77 7.52 17.03
N SER A 290 10.01 7.67 15.95
CA SER A 290 9.05 8.77 15.80
C SER A 290 7.81 8.66 16.72
N MET A 291 7.75 7.68 17.63
CA MET A 291 6.69 7.56 18.65
C MET A 291 6.80 8.55 19.82
N LEU A 292 7.77 9.47 19.83
CA LEU A 292 7.73 10.60 20.76
C LEU A 292 6.84 11.71 20.19
N LEU A 293 5.53 11.52 20.32
CA LEU A 293 4.61 12.66 20.44
C LEU A 293 4.59 13.08 21.93
N PRO A 294 4.50 14.40 22.21
CA PRO A 294 4.52 14.96 23.56
C PRO A 294 3.33 14.53 24.42
#